data_AF-A0A9Q3YUT7-F1
#
_entry.id   AF-A0A9Q3YUT7-F1
#
_cell.length_a   1.000
_cell.length_b   1.000
_cell.length_c   1.000
_cell.angle_alpha   90.00
_cell.angle_beta   90.00
_cell.angle_gamma   90.00
#
_symmetry.space_group_name_H-M   'P 1'
#
loop_
_entity.id
_entity.type
_entity.pdbx_description
1 polymer ?
#
loop_
_entity_poly.entity_id
_entity_poly.type
_entity_poly.pdbx_seq_one_letter_code
_entity_poly.pdbx_strand_id
1 'polypeptide(L)'
;MKKSLLLLLLISFSFTIGQTTKKVFFVGNSYTYTNDLPELVKQIAVSTGDVLNYQTHAMGGATLKQHAQNQAVTSVINQGNWDYVVLQEQSQIPSFPNSYIQSEMHPYAKQLAELTKNMNACGNPIFFMTWGYKTGDATNCANGNTPACTYEGMDDLIYNRYMDMAQINEGLISPVGKVWRAIRQQQPSMELYSSDGSHPSYLGSMAAAYTFYTILFKKNPELAPFNGNLTATESQAIKSIVKNTVYDNLNTWFIGANDVASKFNYQTVGNSTVQFTNTTQNATTFAWAFGDGSTSALENPTHTYLATGNYQVTLTTNACGINSTKAKSVTINNLGTQEDKINLVQIYPNPAQNFINIITNKNLSVISLSDASGRVLKHDFKKTENGYTIPLHHVITGTYFLKYKIGEKEYTKKIIKK
;
A
#
# COMPACT_ATOMS: atom_id res chain seq x y z
N MET A 1 -53.13 23.86 -28.77
CA MET A 1 -51.69 23.91 -28.40
C MET A 1 -51.55 23.49 -26.93
N LYS A 2 -51.21 22.23 -26.66
CA LYS A 2 -50.93 21.75 -25.28
C LYS A 2 -49.50 22.16 -24.91
N LYS A 3 -49.35 23.06 -23.94
CA LYS A 3 -48.04 23.45 -23.40
C LYS A 3 -47.57 22.35 -22.44
N SER A 4 -46.56 21.59 -22.84
CA SER A 4 -45.86 20.66 -21.94
C SER A 4 -44.95 21.48 -21.03
N LEU A 5 -45.21 21.44 -19.72
CA LEU A 5 -44.37 22.05 -18.70
C LEU A 5 -43.19 21.09 -18.43
N LEU A 6 -41.99 21.46 -18.90
CA LEU A 6 -40.78 20.68 -18.65
C LEU A 6 -40.26 21.05 -17.24
N LEU A 7 -40.46 20.16 -16.27
CA LEU A 7 -39.94 20.32 -14.91
C LEU A 7 -38.45 19.93 -14.92
N LEU A 8 -37.55 20.91 -14.89
CA LEU A 8 -36.12 20.67 -14.68
C LEU A 8 -35.91 20.24 -13.22
N LEU A 9 -35.62 18.95 -12.98
CA LEU A 9 -35.09 18.49 -11.70
C LEU A 9 -33.63 18.97 -11.59
N LEU A 10 -33.40 20.01 -10.79
CA LEU A 10 -32.07 20.35 -10.28
C LEU A 10 -31.66 19.27 -9.27
N ILE A 11 -30.89 18.29 -9.75
CA ILE A 11 -30.22 17.31 -8.86
C ILE A 11 -29.05 18.04 -8.20
N SER A 12 -29.28 18.58 -7.02
CA SER A 12 -28.21 19.06 -6.14
C SER A 12 -27.42 17.87 -5.63
N PHE A 13 -26.30 17.55 -6.28
CA PHE A 13 -25.29 16.66 -5.70
C PHE A 13 -24.70 17.34 -4.46
N SER A 14 -25.23 16.99 -3.29
CA SER A 14 -24.56 17.31 -2.03
C SER A 14 -23.33 16.41 -1.95
N PHE A 15 -22.16 16.92 -2.33
CA PHE A 15 -20.91 16.28 -1.98
C PHE A 15 -20.77 16.38 -0.46
N THR A 16 -21.16 15.32 0.25
CA THR A 16 -20.75 15.12 1.63
C THR A 16 -19.24 14.90 1.61
N ILE A 17 -18.46 15.97 1.78
CA ILE A 17 -17.03 15.84 2.08
C ILE A 17 -16.99 15.11 3.43
N GLY A 18 -16.53 13.87 3.43
CA GLY A 18 -16.40 13.08 4.65
C GLY A 18 -15.48 13.81 5.63
N GLN A 19 -16.05 14.27 6.74
CA GLN A 19 -15.30 14.84 7.85
C GLN A 19 -14.34 13.77 8.38
N THR A 20 -13.04 14.07 8.33
CA THR A 20 -12.02 13.19 8.93
C THR A 20 -11.56 13.79 10.24
N THR A 21 -11.50 12.98 11.30
CA THR A 21 -10.95 13.40 12.59
C THR A 21 -9.58 12.75 12.80
N LYS A 22 -8.59 13.53 13.25
CA LYS A 22 -7.25 13.06 13.61
C LYS A 22 -6.83 13.52 15.00
N LYS A 23 -6.14 12.64 15.72
CA LYS A 23 -5.48 12.90 17.01
C LYS A 23 -3.97 12.88 16.83
N VAL A 24 -3.32 14.02 17.06
CA VAL A 24 -1.87 14.18 16.82
C VAL A 24 -1.17 14.75 18.04
N PHE A 25 -0.09 14.10 18.46
CA PHE A 25 0.80 14.64 19.49
C PHE A 25 2.07 15.20 18.86
N PHE A 26 2.29 16.51 18.97
CA PHE A 26 3.48 17.18 18.46
C PHE A 26 4.57 17.25 19.53
N VAL A 27 5.65 16.49 19.35
CA VAL A 27 6.83 16.48 20.21
C VAL A 27 7.98 17.15 19.45
N GLY A 28 8.46 18.29 19.96
CA GLY A 28 9.49 19.03 19.24
C GLY A 28 10.11 20.19 20.01
N ASN A 29 10.47 21.25 19.30
CA ASN A 29 11.11 22.42 19.90
C ASN A 29 10.60 23.72 19.29
N SER A 30 11.44 24.75 19.21
CA SER A 30 11.07 26.05 18.67
C SER A 30 10.59 25.99 17.23
N TYR A 31 11.03 25.04 16.41
CA TYR A 31 10.49 24.87 15.05
C TYR A 31 9.02 24.42 15.04
N THR A 32 8.57 23.78 16.14
CA THR A 32 7.16 23.38 16.32
C THR A 32 6.33 24.51 16.93
N TYR A 33 6.79 25.18 18.00
CA TYR A 33 5.95 26.21 18.64
C TYR A 33 6.01 27.59 17.95
N THR A 34 7.02 27.88 17.13
CA THR A 34 7.12 29.17 16.44
C THR A 34 5.97 29.32 15.44
N ASN A 35 5.25 30.46 15.54
CA ASN A 35 4.00 30.74 14.84
C ASN A 35 2.86 29.73 15.11
N ASP A 36 3.00 28.91 16.16
CA ASP A 36 2.04 27.87 16.56
C ASP A 36 1.67 26.93 15.38
N LEU A 37 2.67 26.19 14.88
CA LEU A 37 2.49 25.28 13.75
C LEU A 37 1.31 24.31 13.94
N PRO A 38 1.14 23.63 15.10
CA PRO A 38 -0.01 22.76 15.32
C PRO A 38 -1.36 23.46 15.16
N GLU A 39 -1.50 24.69 15.65
CA GLU A 39 -2.72 25.48 15.46
C GLU A 39 -2.93 25.86 13.99
N LEU A 40 -1.88 26.25 13.26
CA LEU A 40 -2.00 26.53 11.82
C LEU A 40 -2.50 25.30 11.05
N VAL A 41 -2.02 24.10 11.36
CA VAL A 41 -2.50 22.85 10.75
C VAL A 41 -3.97 22.61 11.08
N LYS A 42 -4.39 22.88 12.33
CA LYS A 42 -5.79 22.75 12.75
C LYS A 42 -6.70 23.72 12.00
N GLN A 43 -6.28 24.97 11.81
CA GLN A 43 -7.06 25.97 11.06
C GLN A 43 -7.24 25.56 9.59
N ILE A 44 -6.21 24.97 8.97
CA ILE A 44 -6.33 24.39 7.62
C ILE A 44 -7.35 23.25 7.62
N ALA A 45 -7.26 22.31 8.56
CA ALA A 45 -8.18 21.18 8.66
C ALA A 45 -9.65 21.63 8.87
N VAL A 46 -9.88 22.60 9.76
CA VAL A 46 -11.21 23.17 10.00
C VAL A 46 -11.77 23.80 8.73
N SER A 47 -10.93 24.46 7.92
CA SER A 47 -11.36 25.08 6.67
C SER A 47 -11.85 24.08 5.60
N THR A 48 -11.51 22.79 5.73
CA THR A 48 -11.95 21.70 4.84
C THR A 48 -13.02 20.81 5.48
N GLY A 49 -13.54 21.19 6.65
CA GLY A 49 -14.51 20.42 7.41
C GLY A 49 -13.91 19.24 8.20
N ASP A 50 -12.59 19.13 8.24
CA ASP A 50 -11.87 18.14 9.02
C ASP A 50 -11.64 18.60 10.47
N VAL A 51 -11.29 17.67 11.34
CA VAL A 51 -11.03 17.93 12.76
C VAL A 51 -9.62 17.46 13.12
N LEU A 52 -8.80 18.38 13.60
CA LEU A 52 -7.51 18.06 14.22
C LEU A 52 -7.60 18.30 15.73
N ASN A 53 -7.60 17.21 16.48
CA ASN A 53 -7.37 17.23 17.92
C ASN A 53 -5.87 17.05 18.14
N TYR A 54 -5.22 17.99 18.83
CA TYR A 54 -3.79 17.89 19.07
C TYR A 54 -3.41 18.19 20.52
N GLN A 55 -2.25 17.67 20.91
CA GLN A 55 -1.47 18.14 22.04
C GLN A 55 -0.06 18.49 21.55
N THR A 56 0.64 19.32 22.31
CA THR A 56 2.00 19.73 21.98
C THR A 56 2.87 19.69 23.22
N HIS A 57 4.07 19.10 23.08
CA HIS A 57 5.14 19.21 24.04
C HIS A 57 6.39 19.67 23.31
N ALA A 58 6.69 20.97 23.39
CA ALA A 58 7.81 21.58 22.70
C ALA A 58 8.67 22.40 23.66
N MET A 59 9.98 22.15 23.65
CA MET A 59 10.96 22.83 24.51
C MET A 59 12.06 23.42 23.64
N GLY A 60 12.46 24.67 23.88
CA GLY A 60 13.48 25.35 23.05
C GLY A 60 14.78 24.54 22.96
N GLY A 61 15.27 24.34 21.74
CA GLY A 61 16.50 23.57 21.47
C GLY A 61 16.44 22.07 21.81
N ALA A 62 15.26 21.54 22.16
CA ALA A 62 15.18 20.17 22.65
C ALA A 62 15.50 19.11 21.59
N THR A 63 16.14 18.04 22.06
CA THR A 63 16.51 16.86 21.27
C THR A 63 15.52 15.70 21.44
N LEU A 64 15.54 14.71 20.56
CA LEU A 64 14.76 13.48 20.74
C LEU A 64 15.16 12.75 22.02
N LYS A 65 16.45 12.78 22.39
CA LYS A 65 16.96 12.23 23.66
C LYS A 65 16.26 12.84 24.87
N GLN A 66 16.17 14.16 24.91
CA GLN A 66 15.52 14.87 26.02
C GLN A 66 14.02 14.53 26.10
N HIS A 67 13.34 14.44 24.96
CA HIS A 67 11.93 14.04 24.92
C HIS A 67 11.72 12.58 25.34
N ALA A 68 12.56 11.66 24.88
CA ALA A 68 12.50 10.24 25.24
C ALA A 68 12.72 9.98 26.74
N GLN A 69 13.45 10.87 27.41
CA GLN A 69 13.72 10.82 28.85
C GLN A 69 12.72 11.65 29.68
N ASN A 70 11.85 12.42 29.02
CA ASN A 70 10.87 13.27 29.71
C ASN A 70 9.58 12.50 29.98
N GLN A 71 9.25 12.34 31.26
CA GLN A 71 8.05 11.61 31.68
C GLN A 71 6.74 12.26 31.22
N ALA A 72 6.69 13.58 31.05
CA ALA A 72 5.52 14.28 30.51
C ALA A 72 5.25 13.89 29.05
N VAL A 73 6.30 13.62 28.27
CA VAL A 73 6.17 13.14 26.89
C VAL A 73 5.76 11.68 26.86
N THR A 74 6.51 10.82 27.56
CA THR A 74 6.27 9.36 27.50
C THR A 74 4.92 8.98 28.09
N SER A 75 4.46 9.66 29.15
CA SER A 75 3.13 9.42 29.73
C SER A 75 1.99 9.81 28.79
N VAL A 76 2.17 10.85 27.96
CA VAL A 76 1.17 11.26 26.96
C VAL A 76 1.11 10.27 25.81
N ILE A 77 2.27 9.79 25.31
CA ILE A 77 2.31 8.72 24.28
C ILE A 77 1.64 7.44 24.81
N ASN A 78 1.87 7.10 26.08
CA ASN A 78 1.27 5.94 26.76
C ASN A 78 -0.25 5.99 26.92
N GLN A 79 -0.92 7.09 26.57
CA GLN A 79 -2.38 7.12 26.51
C GLN A 79 -2.94 6.30 25.32
N GLY A 80 -2.10 5.96 24.33
CA GLY A 80 -2.39 4.94 23.31
C GLY A 80 -3.50 5.27 22.30
N ASN A 81 -3.94 6.52 22.20
CA ASN A 81 -5.06 6.92 21.34
C ASN A 81 -4.67 7.92 20.23
N TRP A 82 -3.38 8.04 19.94
CA TRP A 82 -2.83 8.91 18.91
C TRP A 82 -2.87 8.23 17.55
N ASP A 83 -3.42 8.91 16.53
CA ASP A 83 -3.24 8.50 15.13
C ASP A 83 -1.78 8.72 14.71
N TYR A 84 -1.20 9.84 15.18
CA TYR A 84 0.15 10.25 14.84
C TYR A 84 0.86 10.84 16.06
N VAL A 85 2.14 10.49 16.21
CA VAL A 85 3.05 11.19 17.13
C VAL A 85 4.15 11.80 16.26
N VAL A 86 4.19 13.13 16.20
CA VAL A 86 5.18 13.86 15.43
C VAL A 86 6.43 14.03 16.28
N LEU A 87 7.56 13.57 15.75
CA LEU A 87 8.86 13.55 16.40
C LEU A 87 9.81 14.47 15.65
N GLN A 88 10.22 15.55 16.31
CA GLN A 88 11.16 16.52 15.78
C GLN A 88 12.47 16.45 16.55
N GLU A 89 13.59 16.30 15.83
CA GLU A 89 14.93 16.43 16.40
C GLU A 89 15.35 17.92 16.47
N GLN A 90 16.41 18.19 17.22
CA GLN A 90 17.11 19.48 17.20
C GLN A 90 17.58 19.81 15.77
N SER A 91 17.53 21.09 15.40
CA SER A 91 17.63 21.57 14.02
C SER A 91 18.95 21.29 13.30
N GLN A 92 20.04 21.05 14.03
CA GLN A 92 21.39 20.82 13.50
C GLN A 92 21.81 19.35 13.59
N ILE A 93 21.37 18.61 14.62
CA ILE A 93 21.81 17.23 14.89
C ILE A 93 21.66 16.30 13.67
N PRO A 94 20.57 16.34 12.87
CA PRO A 94 20.46 15.53 11.65
C PRO A 94 21.52 15.88 10.58
N SER A 95 22.24 16.98 10.72
CA SER A 95 23.38 17.30 9.85
C SER A 95 24.73 16.83 10.41
N PHE A 96 24.80 16.30 11.64
CA PHE A 96 26.07 15.95 12.30
C PHE A 96 26.72 14.68 11.73
N PRO A 97 27.98 14.38 12.08
CA PRO A 97 28.64 13.13 11.70
C PRO A 97 27.87 11.88 12.19
N ASN A 98 28.00 10.78 11.43
CA ASN A 98 27.31 9.51 11.69
C ASN A 98 27.51 8.99 13.13
N SER A 99 28.72 9.11 13.68
CA SER A 99 29.03 8.63 15.03
C SER A 99 28.18 9.30 16.09
N TYR A 100 27.97 10.62 15.99
CA TYR A 100 27.16 11.37 16.93
C TYR A 100 25.68 10.98 16.81
N ILE A 101 25.18 10.87 15.59
CA ILE A 101 23.79 10.51 15.33
C ILE A 101 23.47 9.09 15.82
N GLN A 102 24.39 8.15 15.66
CA GLN A 102 24.24 6.78 16.14
C GLN A 102 24.13 6.69 17.67
N SER A 103 24.78 7.59 18.41
CA SER A 103 24.72 7.59 19.88
C SER A 103 23.64 8.51 20.46
N GLU A 104 23.40 9.68 19.85
CA GLU A 104 22.58 10.74 20.45
C GLU A 104 21.20 10.94 19.80
N MET A 105 20.95 10.38 18.60
CA MET A 105 19.68 10.56 17.87
C MET A 105 18.95 9.24 17.65
N HIS A 106 19.57 8.28 16.94
CA HIS A 106 18.90 7.04 16.52
C HIS A 106 18.29 6.21 17.66
N PRO A 107 18.98 6.01 18.81
CA PRO A 107 18.41 5.22 19.91
C PRO A 107 17.11 5.83 20.46
N TYR A 108 17.04 7.16 20.52
CA TYR A 108 15.89 7.88 21.10
C TYR A 108 14.77 8.08 20.09
N ALA A 109 15.10 8.27 18.81
CA ALA A 109 14.14 8.16 17.72
C ALA A 109 13.44 6.80 17.75
N LYS A 110 14.21 5.71 17.92
CA LYS A 110 13.69 4.35 18.05
C LYS A 110 12.82 4.18 19.28
N GLN A 111 13.30 4.60 20.45
CA GLN A 111 12.54 4.50 21.69
C GLN A 111 11.15 5.16 21.59
N LEU A 112 11.08 6.39 21.06
CA LEU A 112 9.81 7.13 20.91
C LEU A 112 8.90 6.51 19.84
N ALA A 113 9.47 6.01 18.74
CA ALA A 113 8.72 5.34 17.69
C ALA A 113 8.15 4.00 18.15
N GLU A 114 8.94 3.16 18.83
CA GLU A 114 8.49 1.91 19.43
C GLU A 114 7.42 2.16 20.49
N LEU A 115 7.60 3.18 21.34
CA LEU A 115 6.58 3.57 22.32
C LEU A 115 5.25 3.92 21.64
N THR A 116 5.30 4.69 20.54
CA THR A 116 4.11 5.05 19.76
C THR A 116 3.40 3.82 19.23
N LYS A 117 4.16 2.90 18.59
CA LYS A 117 3.62 1.69 17.97
C LYS A 117 3.12 0.65 18.98
N ASN A 118 3.79 0.51 20.12
CA ASN A 118 3.39 -0.44 21.16
C ASN A 118 2.08 -0.04 21.83
N MET A 119 1.83 1.26 21.94
CA MET A 119 0.63 1.79 22.60
C MET A 119 -0.56 1.93 21.66
N ASN A 120 -0.29 2.07 20.37
CA ASN A 120 -1.28 1.95 19.32
C ASN A 120 -0.61 1.31 18.11
N ALA A 121 -0.97 0.06 17.77
CA ALA A 121 -0.44 -0.65 16.59
C ALA A 121 -0.66 0.12 15.28
N CYS A 122 -1.51 1.13 15.32
CA CYS A 122 -1.94 1.97 14.23
C CYS A 122 -1.52 3.43 14.40
N GLY A 123 -0.92 3.75 15.55
CA GLY A 123 -0.25 5.00 15.81
C GLY A 123 1.02 5.04 14.98
N ASN A 124 1.15 6.08 14.17
CA ASN A 124 2.28 6.22 13.28
C ASN A 124 3.23 7.31 13.80
N PRO A 125 4.49 6.99 14.11
CA PRO A 125 5.47 8.03 14.34
C PRO A 125 5.70 8.78 13.02
N ILE A 126 5.57 10.11 13.05
CA ILE A 126 5.91 10.98 11.93
C ILE A 126 7.22 11.68 12.30
N PHE A 127 8.28 11.44 11.54
CA PHE A 127 9.50 12.22 11.70
C PHE A 127 9.36 13.55 10.95
N PHE A 128 9.43 14.65 11.69
CA PHE A 128 9.30 16.01 11.17
C PHE A 128 10.61 16.43 10.49
N MET A 129 10.74 16.14 9.19
CA MET A 129 11.91 16.55 8.41
C MET A 129 11.97 18.07 8.31
N THR A 130 12.88 18.64 9.11
CA THR A 130 13.20 20.06 9.13
C THR A 130 14.00 20.48 7.90
N TRP A 131 14.52 21.70 7.89
CA TRP A 131 15.22 22.33 6.76
C TRP A 131 16.64 22.75 7.13
N GLY A 132 17.49 22.92 6.12
CA GLY A 132 18.80 23.54 6.27
C GLY A 132 18.73 25.03 6.64
N TYR A 133 19.75 25.54 7.30
CA TYR A 133 19.86 26.97 7.63
C TYR A 133 20.07 27.82 6.39
N LYS A 134 19.64 29.08 6.42
CA LYS A 134 19.57 29.97 5.26
C LYS A 134 20.86 29.97 4.43
N THR A 135 22.00 30.01 5.11
CA THR A 135 23.35 30.02 4.54
C THR A 135 24.17 28.78 4.89
N GLY A 136 23.54 27.72 5.40
CA GLY A 136 24.24 26.59 6.02
C GLY A 136 24.62 26.82 7.48
N ASP A 137 25.27 25.83 8.08
CA ASP A 137 25.71 25.80 9.47
C ASP A 137 27.20 26.13 9.56
N ALA A 138 27.50 27.42 9.72
CA ALA A 138 28.87 27.92 9.81
C ALA A 138 29.65 27.32 10.99
N THR A 139 28.98 27.03 12.11
CA THR A 139 29.61 26.46 13.30
C THR A 139 30.07 25.03 13.05
N ASN A 140 29.20 24.18 12.51
CA ASN A 140 29.57 22.79 12.21
C ASN A 140 30.50 22.68 11.01
N CYS A 141 30.36 23.57 10.03
CA CYS A 141 31.31 23.76 8.95
C CYS A 141 32.75 23.98 9.48
N ALA A 142 32.92 24.90 10.43
CA ALA A 142 34.22 25.18 11.05
C ALA A 142 34.77 23.98 11.85
N ASN A 143 33.90 23.09 12.32
CA ASN A 143 34.26 21.86 13.03
C ASN A 143 34.52 20.66 12.08
N GLY A 144 34.72 20.91 10.79
CA GLY A 144 35.11 19.89 9.80
C GLY A 144 33.94 19.21 9.08
N ASN A 145 32.69 19.59 9.37
CA ASN A 145 31.53 19.10 8.63
C ASN A 145 31.28 19.94 7.38
N THR A 146 32.17 19.82 6.39
CA THR A 146 32.18 20.69 5.20
C THR A 146 30.89 20.68 4.36
N PRO A 147 30.10 19.58 4.26
CA PRO A 147 28.82 19.67 3.55
C PRO A 147 27.84 20.64 4.23
N ALA A 148 27.88 20.77 5.56
CA ALA A 148 26.98 21.66 6.29
C ALA A 148 27.29 23.16 6.06
N CYS A 149 28.40 23.52 5.40
CA CYS A 149 28.75 24.92 5.10
C CYS A 149 27.76 25.65 4.18
N THR A 150 26.90 24.91 3.48
CA THR A 150 25.91 25.47 2.54
C THR A 150 24.51 25.07 2.93
N TYR A 151 23.51 25.80 2.44
CA TYR A 151 22.12 25.37 2.59
C TYR A 151 21.91 23.98 1.98
N GLU A 152 22.34 23.79 0.73
CA GLU A 152 22.12 22.55 -0.02
C GLU A 152 22.75 21.35 0.70
N GLY A 153 23.99 21.46 1.14
CA GLY A 153 24.66 20.35 1.81
C GLY A 153 24.10 20.07 3.21
N MET A 154 23.72 21.09 3.98
CA MET A 154 23.02 20.88 5.25
C MET A 154 21.64 20.25 5.04
N ASP A 155 20.85 20.72 4.06
CA ASP A 155 19.53 20.20 3.71
C ASP A 155 19.60 18.75 3.24
N ASP A 156 20.61 18.38 2.44
CA ASP A 156 20.81 17.01 1.99
C ASP A 156 21.18 16.07 3.14
N LEU A 157 22.01 16.53 4.09
CA LEU A 157 22.31 15.75 5.30
C LEU A 157 21.06 15.53 6.15
N ILE A 158 20.30 16.60 6.43
CA ILE A 158 19.04 16.54 7.19
C ILE A 158 18.06 15.58 6.52
N TYR A 159 17.85 15.73 5.21
CA TYR A 159 16.98 14.85 4.44
C TYR A 159 17.35 13.39 4.63
N ASN A 160 18.63 13.04 4.40
CA ASN A 160 19.09 11.65 4.49
C ASN A 160 18.84 11.08 5.90
N ARG A 161 19.12 11.83 6.97
CA ARG A 161 18.91 11.35 8.34
C ARG A 161 17.46 11.18 8.74
N TYR A 162 16.58 12.05 8.26
CA TYR A 162 15.15 11.86 8.49
C TYR A 162 14.63 10.63 7.74
N MET A 163 15.05 10.41 6.49
CA MET A 163 14.72 9.20 5.74
C MET A 163 15.22 7.93 6.44
N ASP A 164 16.47 7.94 6.93
CA ASP A 164 17.04 6.83 7.71
C ASP A 164 16.20 6.55 8.98
N MET A 165 15.84 7.60 9.74
CA MET A 165 15.01 7.46 10.94
C MET A 165 13.64 6.85 10.62
N ALA A 166 12.97 7.32 9.58
CA ALA A 166 11.68 6.78 9.17
C ALA A 166 11.79 5.33 8.72
N GLN A 167 12.78 4.99 7.91
CA GLN A 167 12.95 3.62 7.42
C GLN A 167 13.29 2.64 8.55
N ILE A 168 14.23 2.98 9.43
CA ILE A 168 14.66 2.13 10.56
C ILE A 168 13.51 1.87 11.52
N ASN A 169 12.66 2.87 11.73
CA ASN A 169 11.59 2.81 12.72
C ASN A 169 10.21 2.56 12.10
N GLU A 170 10.16 2.23 10.80
CA GLU A 170 8.95 2.10 9.97
C GLU A 170 7.92 3.22 10.27
N GLY A 171 8.43 4.45 10.32
CA GLY A 171 7.69 5.68 10.52
C GLY A 171 7.42 6.42 9.22
N LEU A 172 6.67 7.51 9.34
CA LEU A 172 6.29 8.40 8.25
C LEU A 172 7.21 9.63 8.21
N ILE A 173 7.22 10.34 7.08
CA ILE A 173 7.96 11.59 6.93
C ILE A 173 6.99 12.76 6.77
N SER A 174 7.24 13.86 7.48
CA SER A 174 6.73 15.19 7.11
C SER A 174 7.80 15.95 6.33
N PRO A 175 7.73 15.99 4.98
CA PRO A 175 8.84 16.44 4.12
C PRO A 175 8.94 17.97 4.02
N VAL A 176 8.82 18.69 5.13
CA VAL A 176 8.81 20.15 5.17
C VAL A 176 10.11 20.73 4.61
N GLY A 177 11.26 20.15 4.93
CA GLY A 177 12.55 20.53 4.35
C GLY A 177 12.58 20.49 2.81
N LYS A 178 11.98 19.44 2.22
CA LYS A 178 11.90 19.33 0.75
C LYS A 178 10.95 20.34 0.14
N VAL A 179 9.84 20.65 0.80
CA VAL A 179 8.96 21.75 0.40
C VAL A 179 9.69 23.10 0.48
N TRP A 180 10.42 23.36 1.57
CA TRP A 180 11.22 24.56 1.73
C TRP A 180 12.25 24.73 0.62
N ARG A 181 12.98 23.67 0.28
CA ARG A 181 13.93 23.69 -0.85
C ARG A 181 13.23 24.00 -2.17
N ALA A 182 12.08 23.39 -2.44
CA ALA A 182 11.32 23.67 -3.65
C ALA A 182 10.85 25.12 -3.71
N ILE A 183 10.40 25.71 -2.59
CA ILE A 183 10.03 27.13 -2.51
C ILE A 183 11.26 28.01 -2.77
N ARG A 184 12.41 27.75 -2.14
CA ARG A 184 13.63 28.54 -2.39
C ARG A 184 14.06 28.53 -3.87
N GLN A 185 13.84 27.42 -4.57
CA GLN A 185 14.21 27.27 -5.98
C GLN A 185 13.19 27.93 -6.92
N GLN A 186 11.89 27.80 -6.63
CA GLN A 186 10.82 28.23 -7.53
C GLN A 186 10.30 29.64 -7.22
N GLN A 187 10.42 30.08 -5.97
CA GLN A 187 9.92 31.34 -5.43
C GLN A 187 11.00 32.01 -4.54
N PRO A 188 12.18 32.36 -5.09
CA PRO A 188 13.31 32.86 -4.30
C PRO A 188 13.06 34.18 -3.56
N SER A 189 12.00 34.92 -3.92
CA SER A 189 11.58 36.14 -3.22
C SER A 189 10.79 35.86 -1.93
N MET A 190 10.29 34.63 -1.73
CA MET A 190 9.59 34.25 -0.51
C MET A 190 10.58 33.99 0.61
N GLU A 191 10.60 34.91 1.59
CA GLU A 191 11.45 34.77 2.76
C GLU A 191 10.88 33.74 3.74
N LEU A 192 11.47 32.55 3.75
CA LEU A 192 11.08 31.46 4.64
C LEU A 192 11.66 31.57 6.05
N TYR A 193 12.71 32.37 6.23
CA TYR A 193 13.43 32.45 7.50
C TYR A 193 13.06 33.71 8.27
N SER A 194 13.14 33.60 9.60
CA SER A 194 13.25 34.77 10.47
C SER A 194 14.63 35.44 10.28
N SER A 195 14.85 36.56 10.97
CA SER A 195 16.12 37.31 10.90
C SER A 195 17.35 36.51 11.30
N ASP A 196 17.18 35.41 12.04
CA ASP A 196 18.27 34.55 12.48
C ASP A 196 18.76 33.53 11.43
N GLY A 197 18.07 33.42 10.30
CA GLY A 197 18.42 32.47 9.24
C GLY A 197 18.19 30.99 9.59
N SER A 198 17.47 30.69 10.67
CA SER A 198 17.16 29.33 11.13
C SER A 198 15.67 29.14 11.37
N HIS A 199 15.08 29.92 12.29
CA HIS A 199 13.66 29.82 12.64
C HIS A 199 12.77 30.20 11.45
N PRO A 200 11.53 29.66 11.39
CA PRO A 200 10.63 29.96 10.30
C PRO A 200 10.07 31.39 10.42
N SER A 201 9.98 32.09 9.30
CA SER A 201 9.04 33.20 9.15
C SER A 201 7.61 32.65 9.21
N TYR A 202 6.61 33.53 9.29
CA TYR A 202 5.21 33.10 9.19
C TYR A 202 4.94 32.34 7.87
N LEU A 203 5.54 32.78 6.76
CA LEU A 203 5.46 32.11 5.46
C LEU A 203 6.09 30.70 5.51
N GLY A 204 7.25 30.57 6.15
CA GLY A 204 7.89 29.28 6.41
C GLY A 204 7.03 28.33 7.24
N SER A 205 6.38 28.82 8.30
CA SER A 205 5.44 28.04 9.12
C SER A 205 4.18 27.65 8.36
N MET A 206 3.65 28.51 7.47
CA MET A 206 2.50 28.15 6.61
C MET A 206 2.87 27.05 5.60
N ALA A 207 4.07 27.08 5.02
CA ALA A 207 4.56 25.99 4.17
C ALA A 207 4.64 24.65 4.92
N ALA A 208 5.13 24.68 6.17
CA ALA A 208 5.09 23.52 7.06
C ALA A 208 3.65 23.08 7.36
N ALA A 209 2.74 24.02 7.62
CA ALA A 209 1.36 23.73 7.98
C ALA A 209 0.59 23.04 6.84
N TYR A 210 0.72 23.53 5.59
CA TYR A 210 0.14 22.87 4.42
C TYR A 210 0.74 21.48 4.17
N THR A 211 2.03 21.31 4.43
CA THR A 211 2.71 20.01 4.33
C THR A 211 2.12 19.02 5.33
N PHE A 212 2.00 19.42 6.60
CA PHE A 212 1.41 18.59 7.65
C PHE A 212 -0.06 18.26 7.38
N TYR A 213 -0.87 19.26 6.99
CA TYR A 213 -2.27 19.01 6.62
C TYR A 213 -2.36 17.95 5.50
N THR A 214 -1.56 18.11 4.45
CA THR A 214 -1.50 17.17 3.32
C THR A 214 -1.21 15.74 3.78
N ILE A 215 -0.23 15.52 4.66
CA ILE A 215 0.14 14.15 5.07
C ILE A 215 -0.81 13.55 6.12
N LEU A 216 -1.36 14.38 7.01
CA LEU A 216 -2.24 13.91 8.09
C LEU A 216 -3.62 13.52 7.56
N PHE A 217 -4.13 14.28 6.59
CA PHE A 217 -5.45 14.09 6.00
C PHE A 217 -5.42 13.45 4.62
N LYS A 218 -4.25 13.38 3.97
CA LYS A 218 -4.07 12.85 2.61
C LYS A 218 -4.98 13.54 1.59
N LYS A 219 -5.08 14.87 1.71
CA LYS A 219 -5.93 15.71 0.88
C LYS A 219 -5.09 16.71 0.10
N ASN A 220 -5.57 17.08 -1.08
CA ASN A 220 -4.93 18.08 -1.92
C ASN A 220 -4.95 19.44 -1.17
N PRO A 221 -3.77 20.04 -0.87
CA PRO A 221 -3.69 21.31 -0.14
C PRO A 221 -4.29 22.50 -0.91
N GLU A 222 -4.38 22.43 -2.24
CA GLU A 222 -4.99 23.50 -3.07
C GLU A 222 -6.49 23.67 -2.83
N LEU A 223 -7.14 22.65 -2.26
CA LEU A 223 -8.57 22.68 -1.93
C LEU A 223 -8.85 23.27 -0.55
N ALA A 224 -7.81 23.57 0.24
CA ALA A 224 -7.98 24.18 1.56
C ALA A 224 -8.21 25.70 1.43
N PRO A 225 -9.34 26.26 1.91
CA PRO A 225 -9.61 27.71 1.81
C PRO A 225 -8.75 28.59 2.73
N PHE A 226 -8.26 28.05 3.85
CA PHE A 226 -7.47 28.83 4.80
C PHE A 226 -6.15 29.29 4.17
N ASN A 227 -5.83 30.59 4.33
CA ASN A 227 -4.59 31.22 3.84
C ASN A 227 -3.73 31.82 4.97
N GLY A 228 -4.24 31.83 6.21
CA GLY A 228 -3.62 32.59 7.30
C GLY A 228 -3.47 34.07 6.93
N ASN A 229 -2.30 34.64 7.26
CA ASN A 229 -1.95 36.03 6.91
C ASN A 229 -1.27 36.19 5.54
N LEU A 230 -1.15 35.12 4.75
CA LEU A 230 -0.52 35.19 3.42
C LEU A 230 -1.47 35.83 2.40
N THR A 231 -0.90 36.47 1.38
CA THR A 231 -1.68 36.84 0.19
C THR A 231 -2.19 35.59 -0.52
N ALA A 232 -3.28 35.73 -1.29
CA ALA A 232 -3.83 34.62 -2.08
C ALA A 232 -2.78 34.03 -3.05
N THR A 233 -1.95 34.90 -3.65
CA THR A 233 -0.87 34.48 -4.57
C THR A 233 0.21 33.68 -3.86
N GLU A 234 0.70 34.14 -2.71
CA GLU A 234 1.70 33.40 -1.92
C GLU A 234 1.15 32.06 -1.46
N SER A 235 -0.07 32.06 -0.90
CA SER A 235 -0.68 30.83 -0.42
C SER A 235 -0.90 29.83 -1.55
N GLN A 236 -1.36 30.28 -2.73
CA GLN A 236 -1.58 29.39 -3.86
C GLN A 236 -0.27 28.78 -4.36
N ALA A 237 0.79 29.59 -4.49
CA ALA A 237 2.09 29.10 -4.91
C ALA A 237 2.66 28.05 -3.93
N ILE A 238 2.56 28.28 -2.63
CA ILE A 238 2.98 27.30 -1.61
C ILE A 238 2.13 26.03 -1.69
N LYS A 239 0.80 26.14 -1.79
CA LYS A 239 -0.10 24.98 -1.91
C LYS A 239 0.23 24.14 -3.15
N SER A 240 0.49 24.76 -4.29
CA SER A 240 0.87 24.05 -5.52
C SER A 240 2.23 23.35 -5.38
N ILE A 241 3.21 23.97 -4.71
CA ILE A 241 4.49 23.32 -4.41
C ILE A 241 4.29 22.14 -3.47
N VAL A 242 3.52 22.29 -2.39
CA VAL A 242 3.22 21.19 -1.46
C VAL A 242 2.47 20.06 -2.18
N LYS A 243 1.51 20.37 -3.06
CA LYS A 243 0.83 19.35 -3.85
C LYS A 243 1.83 18.54 -4.67
N ASN A 244 2.66 19.21 -5.46
CA ASN A 244 3.59 18.56 -6.37
C ASN A 244 4.68 17.78 -5.61
N THR A 245 5.21 18.33 -4.52
CA THR A 245 6.27 17.70 -3.72
C THR A 245 5.74 16.58 -2.82
N VAL A 246 4.51 16.69 -2.33
CA VAL A 246 3.98 15.84 -1.25
C VAL A 246 2.74 15.06 -1.67
N TYR A 247 1.64 15.74 -2.03
CA TYR A 247 0.36 15.07 -2.31
C TYR A 247 0.42 14.13 -3.51
N ASP A 248 1.09 14.54 -4.59
CA ASP A 248 1.25 13.70 -5.78
C ASP A 248 2.30 12.58 -5.58
N ASN A 249 3.02 12.61 -4.45
CA ASN A 249 4.18 11.76 -4.15
C ASN A 249 4.11 11.14 -2.73
N LEU A 250 2.91 10.86 -2.20
CA LEU A 250 2.71 10.40 -0.83
C LEU A 250 3.56 9.15 -0.47
N ASN A 251 3.69 8.21 -1.40
CA ASN A 251 4.46 6.98 -1.19
C ASN A 251 5.96 7.22 -0.94
N THR A 252 6.53 8.29 -1.51
CA THR A 252 7.93 8.69 -1.28
C THR A 252 8.17 9.03 0.19
N TRP A 253 7.12 9.48 0.88
CA TRP A 253 7.15 9.91 2.28
C TRP A 253 6.61 8.85 3.23
N PHE A 254 6.51 7.61 2.74
CA PHE A 254 5.91 6.46 3.43
C PHE A 254 4.43 6.66 3.81
N ILE A 255 3.77 7.72 3.32
CA ILE A 255 2.38 8.02 3.63
C ILE A 255 1.48 7.05 2.86
N GLY A 256 0.67 6.30 3.60
CA GLY A 256 -0.19 5.25 3.04
C GLY A 256 0.40 3.85 3.11
N ALA A 257 1.69 3.70 3.41
CA ALA A 257 2.34 2.38 3.54
C ALA A 257 1.75 1.55 4.69
N ASN A 258 1.41 2.23 5.79
CA ASN A 258 0.78 1.65 6.98
C ASN A 258 -0.74 1.77 6.97
N ASP A 259 -1.34 2.12 5.82
CA ASP A 259 -2.80 2.16 5.73
C ASP A 259 -3.36 0.75 5.89
N VAL A 260 -4.35 0.67 6.77
CA VAL A 260 -5.21 -0.49 6.92
C VAL A 260 -6.00 -0.68 5.63
N ALA A 261 -5.40 -1.40 4.70
CA ALA A 261 -6.06 -1.91 3.53
C ALA A 261 -6.11 -3.43 3.67
N SER A 262 -7.32 -4.00 3.60
CA SER A 262 -7.44 -5.44 3.59
C SER A 262 -6.62 -6.01 2.43
N LYS A 263 -5.82 -7.04 2.72
CA LYS A 263 -4.97 -7.72 1.75
C LYS A 263 -5.08 -9.21 2.03
N PHE A 264 -5.15 -9.99 0.96
CA PHE A 264 -5.10 -11.44 1.07
C PHE A 264 -4.55 -12.09 -0.19
N ASN A 265 -4.06 -13.31 -0.05
CA ASN A 265 -3.70 -14.21 -1.14
C ASN A 265 -4.58 -15.46 -1.08
N TYR A 266 -4.57 -16.25 -2.16
CA TYR A 266 -5.27 -17.53 -2.19
C TYR A 266 -4.49 -18.54 -3.02
N GLN A 267 -4.68 -19.81 -2.70
CA GLN A 267 -4.13 -20.94 -3.43
C GLN A 267 -5.17 -22.04 -3.54
N THR A 268 -5.35 -22.58 -4.75
CA THR A 268 -6.17 -23.78 -4.95
C THR A 268 -5.39 -25.00 -4.47
N VAL A 269 -5.95 -25.75 -3.51
CA VAL A 269 -5.27 -26.87 -2.82
C VAL A 269 -5.95 -28.23 -3.04
N GLY A 270 -7.04 -28.27 -3.81
CA GLY A 270 -7.74 -29.50 -4.19
C GLY A 270 -8.74 -29.27 -5.32
N ASN A 271 -9.54 -30.28 -5.67
CA ASN A 271 -10.63 -30.12 -6.63
C ASN A 271 -11.68 -29.14 -6.07
N SER A 272 -11.65 -27.90 -6.56
CA SER A 272 -12.54 -26.81 -6.14
C SER A 272 -12.35 -26.31 -4.70
N THR A 273 -11.27 -26.70 -4.02
CA THR A 273 -10.94 -26.18 -2.67
C THR A 273 -9.85 -25.11 -2.77
N VAL A 274 -10.09 -23.97 -2.12
CA VAL A 274 -9.20 -22.82 -2.08
C VAL A 274 -8.87 -22.48 -0.63
N GLN A 275 -7.57 -22.38 -0.35
CA GLN A 275 -7.07 -21.83 0.90
C GLN A 275 -6.83 -20.34 0.72
N PHE A 276 -7.30 -19.54 1.67
CA PHE A 276 -7.10 -18.10 1.71
C PHE A 276 -6.14 -17.72 2.84
N THR A 277 -5.30 -16.73 2.58
CA THR A 277 -4.32 -16.22 3.54
C THR A 277 -4.48 -14.72 3.69
N ASN A 278 -4.87 -14.25 4.86
CA ASN A 278 -4.85 -12.84 5.21
C ASN A 278 -3.40 -12.33 5.21
N THR A 279 -3.20 -11.15 4.63
CA THR A 279 -1.93 -10.41 4.67
C THR A 279 -2.13 -8.96 5.11
N THR A 280 -3.29 -8.67 5.71
CA THR A 280 -3.61 -7.36 6.30
C THR A 280 -2.84 -7.21 7.61
N GLN A 281 -2.06 -6.14 7.72
CA GLN A 281 -1.36 -5.81 8.96
C GLN A 281 -2.33 -5.32 10.03
N ASN A 282 -2.09 -5.71 11.28
CA ASN A 282 -2.82 -5.27 12.48
C ASN A 282 -4.33 -5.57 12.50
N ALA A 283 -4.82 -6.40 11.57
CA ALA A 283 -6.23 -6.77 11.52
C ALA A 283 -6.62 -7.58 12.76
N THR A 284 -7.67 -7.13 13.43
CA THR A 284 -8.21 -7.74 14.64
C THR A 284 -9.49 -8.54 14.35
N THR A 285 -10.17 -8.24 13.23
CA THR A 285 -11.34 -8.98 12.77
C THR A 285 -11.23 -9.31 11.30
N PHE A 286 -11.89 -10.41 10.91
CA PHE A 286 -11.92 -10.93 9.55
C PHE A 286 -13.36 -11.30 9.20
N ALA A 287 -13.82 -10.84 8.05
CA ALA A 287 -15.12 -11.20 7.50
C ALA A 287 -14.94 -11.49 6.00
N TRP A 288 -14.98 -12.77 5.67
CA TRP A 288 -14.89 -13.28 4.31
C TRP A 288 -16.27 -13.49 3.73
N ALA A 289 -16.48 -13.08 2.48
CA ALA A 289 -17.57 -13.57 1.65
C ALA A 289 -16.98 -14.18 0.39
N PHE A 290 -17.27 -15.46 0.13
CA PHE A 290 -16.62 -16.22 -0.94
C PHE A 290 -17.26 -16.04 -2.31
N GLY A 291 -18.35 -15.27 -2.41
CA GLY A 291 -19.04 -14.99 -3.68
C GLY A 291 -20.04 -16.06 -4.13
N ASP A 292 -20.20 -17.13 -3.36
CA ASP A 292 -21.21 -18.20 -3.57
C ASP A 292 -22.32 -18.20 -2.49
N GLY A 293 -22.36 -17.16 -1.66
CA GLY A 293 -23.28 -17.01 -0.53
C GLY A 293 -22.74 -17.49 0.81
N SER A 294 -21.58 -18.18 0.83
CA SER A 294 -20.93 -18.60 2.07
C SER A 294 -19.94 -17.56 2.61
N THR A 295 -19.66 -17.63 3.92
CA THR A 295 -18.84 -16.66 4.65
C THR A 295 -17.93 -17.32 5.67
N SER A 296 -16.91 -16.60 6.15
CA SER A 296 -16.06 -17.05 7.28
C SER A 296 -15.55 -15.88 8.12
N ALA A 297 -15.29 -16.15 9.41
CA ALA A 297 -14.66 -15.21 10.34
C ALA A 297 -13.23 -15.61 10.74
N LEU A 298 -12.71 -16.72 10.18
CA LEU A 298 -11.33 -17.16 10.42
C LEU A 298 -10.35 -16.22 9.70
N GLU A 299 -9.16 -16.04 10.26
CA GLU A 299 -8.10 -15.25 9.62
C GLU A 299 -7.66 -15.86 8.28
N ASN A 300 -7.43 -17.18 8.26
CA ASN A 300 -6.94 -17.92 7.10
C ASN A 300 -7.88 -19.11 6.79
N PRO A 301 -9.06 -18.86 6.20
CA PRO A 301 -10.05 -19.91 5.96
C PRO A 301 -9.68 -20.78 4.75
N THR A 302 -10.17 -22.01 4.75
CA THR A 302 -10.25 -22.87 3.56
C THR A 302 -11.71 -23.01 3.16
N HIS A 303 -12.01 -22.88 1.87
CA HIS A 303 -13.36 -22.97 1.34
C HIS A 303 -13.44 -23.90 0.12
N THR A 304 -14.50 -24.67 0.00
CA THR A 304 -14.74 -25.61 -1.11
C THR A 304 -15.98 -25.18 -1.90
N TYR A 305 -15.78 -24.90 -3.18
CA TYR A 305 -16.84 -24.50 -4.10
C TYR A 305 -17.53 -25.71 -4.72
N LEU A 306 -18.87 -25.72 -4.72
CA LEU A 306 -19.66 -26.81 -5.29
C LEU A 306 -19.74 -26.76 -6.83
N ALA A 307 -19.67 -25.57 -7.41
CA ALA A 307 -19.74 -25.36 -8.85
C ALA A 307 -18.49 -24.68 -9.39
N THR A 308 -18.17 -24.96 -10.65
CA THR A 308 -17.16 -24.19 -11.39
C THR A 308 -17.68 -22.80 -11.72
N GLY A 309 -16.81 -21.82 -11.76
CA GLY A 309 -17.18 -20.45 -12.07
C GLY A 309 -16.16 -19.44 -11.58
N ASN A 310 -16.47 -18.17 -11.81
CA ASN A 310 -15.72 -17.04 -11.26
C ASN A 310 -16.46 -16.51 -10.05
N TYR A 311 -15.80 -16.51 -8.90
CA TYR A 311 -16.35 -16.03 -7.64
C TYR A 311 -15.62 -14.76 -7.21
N GLN A 312 -16.38 -13.70 -6.93
CA GLN A 312 -15.81 -12.49 -6.34
C GLN A 312 -15.67 -12.70 -4.83
N VAL A 313 -14.47 -13.02 -4.38
CA VAL A 313 -14.16 -13.19 -2.96
C VAL A 313 -13.83 -11.83 -2.36
N THR A 314 -14.45 -11.52 -1.24
CA THR A 314 -14.15 -10.31 -0.46
C THR A 314 -13.63 -10.67 0.93
N LEU A 315 -12.64 -9.91 1.39
CA LEU A 315 -12.19 -9.88 2.78
C LEU A 315 -12.45 -8.47 3.31
N THR A 316 -13.25 -8.38 4.37
CA THR A 316 -13.39 -7.17 5.18
C THR A 316 -12.64 -7.37 6.49
N THR A 317 -11.76 -6.45 6.83
CA THR A 317 -11.03 -6.47 8.11
C THR A 317 -11.27 -5.20 8.88
N ASN A 318 -11.41 -5.29 10.20
CA ASN A 318 -11.10 -4.17 11.07
C ASN A 318 -9.63 -4.26 11.47
N ALA A 319 -8.82 -3.32 11.02
CA ALA A 319 -7.57 -3.02 11.71
C ALA A 319 -7.64 -1.57 12.15
N CYS A 320 -7.11 -1.26 13.33
CA CYS A 320 -7.02 0.13 13.75
C CYS A 320 -8.34 0.89 13.87
N GLY A 321 -9.46 0.18 14.10
CA GLY A 321 -10.79 0.78 14.08
C GLY A 321 -11.29 1.15 12.69
N ILE A 322 -10.50 0.91 11.62
CA ILE A 322 -10.88 1.13 10.23
C ILE A 322 -11.33 -0.19 9.62
N ASN A 323 -12.58 -0.21 9.16
CA ASN A 323 -13.06 -1.29 8.29
C ASN A 323 -12.57 -1.03 6.87
N SER A 324 -11.81 -1.97 6.33
CA SER A 324 -11.40 -1.99 4.92
C SER A 324 -11.94 -3.25 4.27
N THR A 325 -12.17 -3.20 2.95
CA THR A 325 -12.62 -4.35 2.17
C THR A 325 -11.77 -4.50 0.91
N LYS A 326 -11.34 -5.73 0.63
CA LYS A 326 -10.64 -6.11 -0.60
C LYS A 326 -11.38 -7.19 -1.33
N ALA A 327 -11.54 -7.01 -2.65
CA ALA A 327 -12.09 -8.02 -3.55
C ALA A 327 -11.01 -8.63 -4.44
N LYS A 328 -11.07 -9.95 -4.68
CA LYS A 328 -10.32 -10.65 -5.74
C LYS A 328 -11.26 -11.65 -6.44
N SER A 329 -11.13 -11.79 -7.76
CA SER A 329 -11.82 -12.84 -8.50
C SER A 329 -11.05 -14.16 -8.37
N VAL A 330 -11.74 -15.22 -7.95
CA VAL A 330 -11.22 -16.58 -7.87
C VAL A 330 -11.93 -17.44 -8.90
N THR A 331 -11.15 -18.04 -9.81
CA THR A 331 -11.69 -18.94 -10.84
C THR A 331 -11.57 -20.38 -10.39
N ILE A 332 -12.71 -21.06 -10.31
CA ILE A 332 -12.80 -22.49 -10.02
C ILE A 332 -13.06 -23.23 -11.32
N ASN A 333 -12.05 -23.97 -11.76
CA ASN A 333 -12.14 -24.83 -12.94
C ASN A 333 -12.23 -26.29 -12.48
N ASN A 334 -12.99 -27.09 -13.22
CA ASN A 334 -12.92 -28.54 -13.10
C ASN A 334 -11.70 -29.00 -13.91
N LEU A 335 -10.57 -29.25 -13.25
CA LEU A 335 -9.42 -29.91 -13.87
C LEU A 335 -9.53 -31.45 -13.81
N GLY A 336 -10.68 -31.98 -13.43
CA GLY A 336 -10.97 -33.40 -13.55
C GLY A 336 -11.20 -33.78 -15.01
N THR A 337 -10.36 -34.64 -15.57
CA THR A 337 -10.83 -35.54 -16.63
C THR A 337 -11.82 -36.50 -15.98
N GLN A 338 -13.11 -36.17 -16.00
CA GLN A 338 -14.10 -37.24 -15.88
C GLN A 338 -13.85 -38.16 -17.08
N GLU A 339 -13.39 -39.38 -16.83
CA GLU A 339 -13.67 -40.45 -17.77
C GLU A 339 -15.18 -40.59 -17.78
N ASP A 340 -15.81 -39.94 -18.75
CA ASP A 340 -17.17 -40.30 -19.13
C ASP A 340 -17.15 -41.82 -19.34
N LYS A 341 -17.81 -42.56 -18.43
CA LYS A 341 -18.12 -43.99 -18.59
C LYS A 341 -19.14 -44.19 -19.70
N ILE A 342 -18.88 -43.57 -20.84
CA ILE A 342 -19.62 -43.76 -22.05
C ILE A 342 -18.97 -44.97 -22.72
N ASN A 343 -19.63 -46.14 -22.60
CA ASN A 343 -19.26 -47.41 -23.25
C ASN A 343 -19.35 -47.35 -24.80
N LEU A 344 -19.09 -46.19 -25.42
CA LEU A 344 -19.06 -46.04 -26.88
C LEU A 344 -17.70 -46.41 -27.47
N VAL A 345 -16.60 -46.25 -26.71
CA VAL A 345 -15.24 -46.51 -27.20
C VAL A 345 -14.43 -47.34 -26.22
N GLN A 346 -14.16 -48.58 -26.60
CA GLN A 346 -13.26 -49.47 -25.87
C GLN A 346 -11.83 -49.26 -26.38
N ILE A 347 -10.89 -49.06 -25.45
CA ILE A 347 -9.47 -48.94 -25.77
C ILE A 347 -8.69 -49.97 -24.97
N TYR A 348 -8.01 -50.86 -25.67
CA TYR A 348 -7.28 -51.95 -25.04
C TYR A 348 -6.13 -52.46 -25.92
N PRO A 349 -5.11 -53.12 -25.34
CA PRO A 349 -4.84 -53.18 -23.91
C PRO A 349 -4.47 -51.79 -23.37
N ASN A 350 -4.91 -51.46 -22.16
CA ASN A 350 -4.49 -50.26 -21.45
C ASN A 350 -4.33 -50.62 -19.96
N PRO A 351 -3.11 -50.82 -19.44
CA PRO A 351 -1.82 -50.46 -20.04
C PRO A 351 -1.43 -51.26 -21.30
N ALA A 352 -0.76 -50.59 -22.23
CA ALA A 352 -0.35 -51.10 -23.53
C ALA A 352 1.16 -51.36 -23.60
N GLN A 353 1.57 -52.34 -24.41
CA GLN A 353 2.98 -52.57 -24.75
C GLN A 353 3.26 -52.19 -26.21
N ASN A 354 2.74 -52.93 -27.18
CA ASN A 354 3.15 -52.75 -28.58
C ASN A 354 2.14 -51.98 -29.43
N PHE A 355 0.87 -51.98 -29.02
CA PHE A 355 -0.22 -51.30 -29.72
C PHE A 355 -1.39 -51.07 -28.77
N ILE A 356 -2.30 -50.18 -29.18
CA ILE A 356 -3.68 -50.11 -28.67
C ILE A 356 -4.67 -50.30 -29.81
N ASN A 357 -5.76 -50.98 -29.50
CA ASN A 357 -6.95 -51.05 -30.33
C ASN A 357 -8.01 -50.10 -29.77
N ILE A 358 -8.68 -49.40 -30.66
CA ILE A 358 -9.81 -48.53 -30.40
C ILE A 358 -10.99 -49.18 -31.10
N ILE A 359 -11.97 -49.67 -30.35
CA ILE A 359 -13.18 -50.31 -30.87
C ILE A 359 -14.40 -49.47 -30.54
N THR A 360 -15.24 -49.24 -31.55
CA THR A 360 -16.46 -48.44 -31.45
C THR A 360 -17.47 -48.86 -32.51
N ASN A 361 -18.76 -48.74 -32.21
CA ASN A 361 -19.85 -48.87 -33.18
C ASN A 361 -20.32 -47.52 -33.76
N LYS A 362 -19.60 -46.44 -33.45
CA LYS A 362 -19.87 -45.08 -33.94
C LYS A 362 -18.77 -44.62 -34.89
N ASN A 363 -19.13 -43.72 -35.81
CA ASN A 363 -18.15 -43.01 -36.63
C ASN A 363 -17.21 -42.20 -35.73
N LEU A 364 -15.97 -42.65 -35.64
CA LEU A 364 -14.94 -42.05 -34.82
C LEU A 364 -13.86 -41.42 -35.71
N SER A 365 -13.45 -40.21 -35.34
CA SER A 365 -12.27 -39.57 -35.89
C SER A 365 -11.23 -39.39 -34.79
N VAL A 366 -10.07 -40.03 -34.94
CA VAL A 366 -8.95 -39.79 -34.03
C VAL A 366 -8.33 -38.45 -34.38
N ILE A 367 -8.14 -37.58 -33.39
CA ILE A 367 -7.55 -36.25 -33.58
C ILE A 367 -6.04 -36.30 -33.32
N SER A 368 -5.64 -36.78 -32.15
CA SER A 368 -4.24 -36.75 -31.73
C SER A 368 -3.94 -37.76 -30.63
N LEU A 369 -2.67 -38.15 -30.55
CA LEU A 369 -2.07 -38.81 -29.39
C LEU A 369 -0.97 -37.90 -28.87
N SER A 370 -1.09 -37.44 -27.62
CA SER A 370 -0.11 -36.54 -27.01
C SER A 370 0.53 -37.16 -25.77
N ASP A 371 1.78 -36.82 -25.49
CA ASP A 371 2.41 -37.14 -24.21
C ASP A 371 1.94 -36.21 -23.08
N ALA A 372 2.36 -36.50 -21.84
CA ALA A 372 1.97 -35.72 -20.67
C ALA A 372 2.43 -34.24 -20.69
N SER A 373 3.36 -33.87 -21.57
CA SER A 373 3.78 -32.48 -21.79
C SER A 373 2.91 -31.74 -22.82
N GLY A 374 1.97 -32.44 -23.46
CA GLY A 374 1.11 -31.92 -24.52
C GLY A 374 1.69 -32.04 -25.93
N ARG A 375 2.91 -32.57 -26.07
CA ARG A 375 3.52 -32.79 -27.39
C ARG A 375 2.75 -33.86 -28.15
N VAL A 376 2.22 -33.50 -29.32
CA VAL A 376 1.53 -34.40 -30.24
C VAL A 376 2.54 -35.31 -30.91
N LEU A 377 2.32 -36.63 -30.82
CA LEU A 377 3.15 -37.62 -31.46
C LEU A 377 2.66 -37.88 -32.89
N LYS A 378 3.58 -37.99 -33.85
CA LYS A 378 3.27 -38.47 -35.21
C LYS A 378 3.02 -39.97 -35.17
N HIS A 379 1.82 -40.42 -35.55
CA HIS A 379 1.40 -41.83 -35.46
C HIS A 379 0.57 -42.22 -36.68
N ASP A 380 0.73 -43.47 -37.10
CA ASP A 380 -0.10 -44.08 -38.14
C ASP A 380 -1.33 -44.73 -37.50
N PHE A 381 -2.51 -44.18 -37.79
CA PHE A 381 -3.78 -44.75 -37.37
C PHE A 381 -4.23 -45.79 -38.41
N LYS A 382 -4.00 -47.08 -38.12
CA LYS A 382 -4.43 -48.15 -39.02
C LYS A 382 -5.92 -48.42 -38.80
N LYS A 383 -6.75 -48.05 -39.79
CA LYS A 383 -8.20 -48.30 -39.73
C LYS A 383 -8.46 -49.81 -39.76
N THR A 384 -9.36 -50.27 -38.88
CA THR A 384 -9.86 -51.65 -38.84
C THR A 384 -11.35 -51.65 -39.16
N GLU A 385 -11.95 -52.84 -39.28
CA GLU A 385 -13.38 -53.01 -39.55
C GLU A 385 -14.26 -52.26 -38.53
N ASN A 386 -13.84 -52.23 -37.25
CA ASN A 386 -14.62 -51.68 -36.13
C ASN A 386 -13.88 -50.56 -35.35
N GLY A 387 -12.89 -49.90 -35.97
CA GLY A 387 -12.19 -48.76 -35.37
C GLY A 387 -10.76 -48.56 -35.87
N TYR A 388 -9.79 -48.52 -34.94
CA TYR A 388 -8.40 -48.22 -35.26
C TYR A 388 -7.42 -49.03 -34.41
N THR A 389 -6.26 -49.35 -34.98
CA THR A 389 -5.08 -49.83 -34.25
C THR A 389 -3.98 -48.78 -34.33
N ILE A 390 -3.40 -48.45 -33.18
CA ILE A 390 -2.28 -47.51 -33.06
C ILE A 390 -1.05 -48.29 -32.59
N PRO A 391 -0.03 -48.48 -33.45
CA PRO A 391 1.24 -49.03 -33.03
C PRO A 391 1.97 -48.10 -32.06
N LEU A 392 2.53 -48.65 -30.99
CA LEU A 392 3.25 -47.92 -29.93
C LEU A 392 4.71 -48.35 -29.78
N HIS A 393 5.25 -49.13 -30.72
CA HIS A 393 6.62 -49.66 -30.67
C HIS A 393 7.69 -48.55 -30.71
N HIS A 394 7.37 -47.38 -31.28
CA HIS A 394 8.24 -46.21 -31.31
C HIS A 394 7.99 -45.22 -30.15
N VAL A 395 7.08 -45.55 -29.24
CA VAL A 395 6.66 -44.68 -28.14
C VAL A 395 7.32 -45.15 -26.85
N ILE A 396 8.02 -44.23 -26.18
CA ILE A 396 8.66 -44.53 -24.89
C ILE A 396 7.61 -44.78 -23.80
N THR A 397 8.01 -45.46 -22.74
CA THR A 397 7.20 -45.69 -21.54
C THR A 397 6.67 -44.38 -20.97
N GLY A 398 5.38 -44.32 -20.63
CA GLY A 398 4.79 -43.08 -20.14
C GLY A 398 3.26 -43.02 -20.18
N THR A 399 2.74 -41.87 -19.76
CA THR A 399 1.32 -41.53 -19.85
C THR A 399 1.08 -40.70 -21.10
N TYR A 400 0.05 -41.09 -21.84
CA TYR A 400 -0.38 -40.44 -23.08
C TYR A 400 -1.87 -40.14 -23.02
N PHE A 401 -2.31 -39.19 -23.83
CA PHE A 401 -3.70 -38.77 -23.95
C PHE A 401 -4.14 -38.88 -25.40
N LEU A 402 -5.09 -39.78 -25.65
CA LEU A 402 -5.74 -39.92 -26.95
C LEU A 402 -6.96 -39.01 -27.01
N LYS A 403 -6.99 -38.12 -27.99
CA LYS A 403 -8.12 -37.22 -28.25
C LYS A 403 -8.85 -37.66 -29.52
N TYR A 404 -10.17 -37.81 -29.45
CA TYR A 404 -11.00 -38.31 -30.55
C TYR A 404 -12.39 -37.65 -30.55
N LYS A 405 -13.07 -37.65 -31.70
CA LYS A 405 -14.47 -37.21 -31.82
C LYS A 405 -15.42 -38.34 -32.19
N ILE A 406 -16.63 -38.27 -31.63
CA ILE A 406 -17.81 -38.99 -32.10
C ILE A 406 -18.89 -37.96 -32.41
N GLY A 407 -19.27 -37.84 -33.68
CA GLY A 407 -20.09 -36.71 -34.14
C GLY A 407 -19.35 -35.39 -33.90
N GLU A 408 -20.03 -34.41 -33.28
CA GLU A 408 -19.44 -33.10 -32.96
C GLU A 408 -18.77 -33.04 -31.58
N LYS A 409 -18.97 -34.06 -30.73
CA LYS A 409 -18.40 -34.08 -29.37
C LYS A 409 -16.98 -34.66 -29.38
N GLU A 410 -16.11 -34.01 -28.61
CA GLU A 410 -14.72 -34.39 -28.42
C GLU A 410 -14.52 -35.05 -27.05
N TYR A 411 -13.69 -36.09 -27.03
CA TYR A 411 -13.37 -36.88 -25.84
C TYR A 411 -11.87 -37.09 -25.72
N THR A 412 -11.39 -37.26 -24.49
CA THR A 412 -9.99 -37.58 -24.18
C THR A 412 -9.91 -38.84 -23.33
N LYS A 413 -9.00 -39.76 -23.67
CA LYS A 413 -8.76 -40.99 -22.91
C LYS A 413 -7.29 -41.16 -22.57
N LYS A 414 -7.00 -41.48 -21.32
CA LYS A 414 -5.64 -41.73 -20.83
C LYS A 414 -5.17 -43.11 -21.28
N ILE A 415 -3.97 -43.18 -21.84
CA ILE A 415 -3.27 -44.40 -22.25
C ILE A 415 -1.98 -44.53 -21.46
N ILE A 416 -1.71 -45.72 -20.94
CA ILE A 416 -0.47 -46.02 -20.22
C ILE A 416 0.36 -46.94 -21.10
N LYS A 417 1.53 -46.49 -21.57
CA LYS A 417 2.53 -47.33 -22.25
C LYS A 417 3.50 -47.88 -21.20
N LYS A 418 3.57 -49.21 -21.10
CA LYS A 418 4.53 -49.95 -20.29
C LYS A 418 5.74 -50.42 -21.09
#